data_AF-A0AAU6T1Z0-F1
#
_entry.id   AF-A0AAU6T1Z0-F1
#
_cell.length_a   1.000
_cell.length_b   1.000
_cell.length_c   1.000
_cell.angle_alpha   90.00
_cell.angle_beta   90.00
_cell.angle_gamma   90.00
#
_symmetry.space_group_name_H-M   'P 1'
#
loop_
_entity.id
_entity.type
_entity.pdbx_description
1 polymer ?
#
loop_
_entity_poly.entity_id
_entity_poly.type
_entity_poly.pdbx_seq_one_letter_code
_entity_poly.pdbx_strand_id
1 'polypeptide(L)'
;MKLLRLNFSFWLMILLTSISLSAYSASFYATVSKNKVVQNEVFQLRLVSDQPANAEAIDFSHLEEDFFTSRPSFVSSVNIINNQRSQRSEWTLSLAANRLGVLTIPSFELNGQRTDPISIQVSVDEQAPQMDELVQLQSTLSRDTLYPTESTVLTTRLTIKADRRRLQNTHITPPSVDGMTIGQIGETQQYQTVIAGIEATIIEQQYRLTAIQAGEYHLVEPRFQGSYLLGNTLHGGARIIPLNTEPNTYSLVVEPQPSDYQGAWLPTSQLTLTDHWTNSQGAPITDSVYHLEVGDALTRDITLQVAGLSAEQLPTLALSYPDSISVYEQKPQFTTLDNGNTLMQLKQVLIPRRSGEIQLPDINIHWWNSRTKQAQLSQAKGLSLDVSATQPINSISPSVPNHTTAVSAQTIVVKEAGLWPYLAALLATFWLVTLGLYWRLYRKHTRLNEQETTNIQPGSTWQQLQNALTTQDAMMINHALSRWLNESPLTDAEREQVQQTLNTLHENKFSLNSQTCDYQALNTLIKRLQQEALKRAAKTQHPLAKL
;
A
#
# COMPACT_ATOMS: atom_id res chain seq x y z
N MET A 1 -12.95 -80.88 63.72
CA MET A 1 -13.10 -80.29 62.36
C MET A 1 -13.78 -78.91 62.30
N LYS A 2 -14.45 -78.39 63.35
CA LYS A 2 -15.10 -77.06 63.32
C LYS A 2 -14.18 -75.87 63.66
N LEU A 3 -13.09 -76.08 64.42
CA LEU A 3 -12.16 -75.00 64.82
C LEU A 3 -11.12 -74.62 63.73
N LEU A 4 -10.87 -75.49 62.74
CA LEU A 4 -9.93 -75.19 61.65
C LEU A 4 -10.53 -74.29 60.55
N ARG A 5 -11.87 -74.27 60.41
CA ARG A 5 -12.57 -73.48 59.40
C ARG A 5 -12.75 -72.01 59.79
N LEU A 6 -12.72 -71.69 61.08
CA LEU A 6 -12.89 -70.32 61.58
C LEU A 6 -11.63 -69.46 61.37
N ASN A 7 -10.44 -70.05 61.53
CA ASN A 7 -9.17 -69.35 61.33
C ASN A 7 -8.85 -69.07 59.85
N PHE A 8 -9.34 -69.91 58.93
CA PHE A 8 -9.16 -69.68 57.49
C PHE A 8 -9.99 -68.50 56.99
N SER A 9 -11.22 -68.33 57.49
CA SER A 9 -12.07 -67.20 57.11
C SER A 9 -11.53 -65.86 57.63
N PHE A 10 -10.89 -65.84 58.80
CA PHE A 10 -10.32 -64.63 59.39
C PHE A 10 -9.05 -64.18 58.65
N TRP A 11 -8.18 -65.12 58.27
CA TRP A 11 -7.00 -64.85 57.44
C TRP A 11 -7.35 -64.45 56.00
N LEU A 12 -8.40 -65.03 55.42
CA LEU A 12 -8.90 -64.65 54.10
C LEU A 12 -9.48 -63.21 54.11
N MET A 13 -10.16 -62.81 55.18
CA MET A 13 -10.70 -61.46 55.31
C MET A 13 -9.60 -60.41 55.49
N ILE A 14 -8.54 -60.72 56.24
CA ILE A 14 -7.35 -59.86 56.38
C ILE A 14 -6.61 -59.73 55.04
N LEU A 15 -6.44 -60.82 54.30
CA LEU A 15 -5.79 -60.82 52.98
C LEU A 15 -6.58 -60.03 51.93
N LEU A 16 -7.92 -60.04 51.99
CA LEU A 16 -8.77 -59.22 51.11
C LEU A 16 -8.76 -57.73 51.46
N THR A 17 -8.54 -57.36 52.73
CA THR A 17 -8.40 -55.95 53.13
C THR A 17 -7.02 -55.34 52.86
N SER A 18 -6.00 -56.17 52.59
CA SER A 18 -4.64 -55.69 52.27
C SER A 18 -4.41 -55.40 50.77
N ILE A 19 -5.40 -55.68 49.92
CA ILE A 19 -5.37 -55.39 48.47
C ILE A 19 -6.26 -54.17 48.19
N SER A 20 -6.09 -53.10 48.97
CA SER A 20 -6.50 -51.77 48.53
C SER A 20 -5.34 -51.19 47.72
N LEU A 21 -5.31 -51.50 46.41
CA LEU A 21 -4.42 -50.76 45.51
C LEU A 21 -4.86 -49.30 45.56
N SER A 22 -4.02 -48.46 46.17
CA SER A 22 -4.06 -47.02 45.97
C SER A 22 -3.74 -46.76 44.51
N ALA A 23 -4.73 -46.84 43.64
CA ALA A 23 -4.62 -46.39 42.27
C ALA A 23 -4.50 -44.86 42.32
N TYR A 24 -3.26 -44.36 42.35
CA TYR A 24 -2.97 -42.99 41.96
C TYR A 24 -3.30 -42.89 40.47
N SER A 25 -4.56 -42.61 40.16
CA SER A 25 -4.94 -42.24 38.80
C SER A 25 -4.19 -40.95 38.50
N ALA A 26 -3.29 -41.00 37.53
CA ALA A 26 -2.83 -39.78 36.88
C ALA A 26 -4.08 -39.00 36.43
N SER A 27 -4.09 -37.68 36.60
CA SER A 27 -5.22 -36.89 36.12
C SER A 27 -4.92 -36.43 34.70
N PHE A 28 -5.87 -36.67 33.79
CA PHE A 28 -5.88 -36.06 32.46
C PHE A 28 -7.26 -35.47 32.23
N TYR A 29 -7.34 -34.15 32.10
CA TYR A 29 -8.61 -33.44 32.00
C TYR A 29 -8.53 -32.26 31.05
N ALA A 30 -9.68 -31.90 30.47
CA ALA A 30 -9.86 -30.73 29.64
C ALA A 30 -10.73 -29.70 30.39
N THR A 31 -10.41 -28.42 30.22
CA THR A 31 -11.16 -27.30 30.77
C THR A 31 -11.28 -26.20 29.73
N VAL A 32 -12.40 -25.47 29.77
CA VAL A 32 -12.60 -24.27 28.94
C VAL A 32 -12.79 -23.05 29.81
N SER A 33 -12.38 -21.88 29.32
CA SER A 33 -12.62 -20.62 30.03
C SER A 33 -14.11 -20.25 30.08
N LYS A 34 -14.90 -20.69 29.09
CA LYS A 34 -16.36 -20.51 28.99
C LYS A 34 -17.00 -21.70 28.28
N ASN A 35 -18.17 -22.12 28.73
CA ASN A 35 -19.01 -23.14 28.07
C ASN A 35 -20.28 -22.57 27.41
N LYS A 36 -20.49 -21.25 27.54
CA LYS A 36 -21.49 -20.47 26.81
C LYS A 36 -20.77 -19.29 26.16
N VAL A 37 -20.86 -19.19 24.85
CA VAL A 37 -20.16 -18.20 24.03
C VAL A 37 -21.09 -17.70 22.93
N VAL A 38 -20.82 -16.52 22.38
CA VAL A 38 -21.43 -16.13 21.11
C VAL A 38 -20.59 -16.63 19.93
N GLN A 39 -21.17 -16.71 18.74
CA GLN A 39 -20.43 -17.08 17.52
C GLN A 39 -19.20 -16.16 17.34
N ASN A 40 -18.08 -16.73 16.90
CA ASN A 40 -16.80 -16.05 16.72
C ASN A 40 -16.17 -15.40 17.98
N GLU A 41 -16.73 -15.63 19.18
CA GLU A 41 -16.07 -15.26 20.44
C GLU A 41 -14.92 -16.22 20.73
N VAL A 42 -13.75 -15.65 21.03
CA VAL A 42 -12.56 -16.40 21.38
C VAL A 42 -12.60 -16.82 22.86
N PHE A 43 -12.50 -18.12 23.10
CA PHE A 43 -12.37 -18.74 24.41
C PHE A 43 -11.19 -19.72 24.44
N GLN A 44 -10.70 -20.06 25.63
CA GLN A 44 -9.50 -20.89 25.79
C GLN A 44 -9.88 -22.32 26.16
N LEU A 45 -9.31 -23.30 25.45
CA LEU A 45 -9.29 -24.71 25.82
C LEU A 45 -7.92 -25.04 26.44
N ARG A 46 -7.94 -25.69 27.60
CA ARG A 46 -6.74 -26.13 28.32
C ARG A 46 -6.85 -27.61 28.68
N LEU A 47 -5.87 -28.40 28.25
CA LEU A 47 -5.71 -29.81 28.60
C LEU A 47 -4.52 -29.94 29.55
N VAL A 48 -4.72 -30.66 30.66
CA VAL A 48 -3.70 -30.84 31.69
C VAL A 48 -3.52 -32.32 31.96
N SER A 49 -2.27 -32.78 31.96
CA SER A 49 -1.88 -34.12 32.38
C SER A 49 -0.79 -34.07 33.45
N ASP A 50 -0.89 -34.94 34.46
CA ASP A 50 0.18 -35.17 35.44
C ASP A 50 1.23 -36.20 34.97
N GLN A 51 1.29 -36.45 33.65
CA GLN A 51 2.25 -37.36 33.01
C GLN A 51 3.17 -36.60 32.05
N PRO A 52 4.40 -37.09 31.81
CA PRO A 52 5.26 -36.59 30.75
C PRO A 52 4.59 -36.78 29.38
N ALA A 53 4.63 -35.74 28.56
CA ALA A 53 4.14 -35.77 27.19
C ALA A 53 4.92 -34.79 26.30
N ASN A 54 4.65 -34.88 25.00
CA ASN A 54 5.29 -34.11 23.95
C ASN A 54 4.26 -33.09 23.44
N ALA A 55 4.72 -32.00 22.80
CA ALA A 55 3.80 -30.99 22.27
C ALA A 55 2.80 -31.59 21.25
N GLU A 56 3.24 -32.58 20.46
CA GLU A 56 2.46 -33.24 19.42
C GLU A 56 1.69 -34.49 19.89
N ALA A 57 1.66 -34.76 21.21
CA ALA A 57 1.02 -35.98 21.73
C ALA A 57 -0.51 -35.99 21.62
N ILE A 58 -1.13 -34.85 21.31
CA ILE A 58 -2.58 -34.69 21.16
C ILE A 58 -2.86 -34.11 19.77
N ASP A 59 -3.77 -34.77 19.04
CA ASP A 59 -4.28 -34.27 17.77
C ASP A 59 -5.52 -33.39 18.00
N PHE A 60 -5.43 -32.13 17.57
CA PHE A 60 -6.49 -31.13 17.67
C PHE A 60 -7.25 -30.89 16.36
N SER A 61 -6.89 -31.59 15.27
CA SER A 61 -7.48 -31.40 13.94
C SER A 61 -9.00 -31.62 13.93
N HIS A 62 -9.50 -32.54 14.78
CA HIS A 62 -10.94 -32.80 14.95
C HIS A 62 -11.75 -31.59 15.43
N LEU A 63 -11.12 -30.55 15.97
CA LEU A 63 -11.80 -29.32 16.38
C LEU A 63 -12.11 -28.39 15.20
N GLU A 64 -11.39 -28.52 14.08
CA GLU A 64 -11.46 -27.58 12.96
C GLU A 64 -12.79 -27.60 12.20
N GLU A 65 -13.57 -28.68 12.35
CA GLU A 65 -14.93 -28.78 11.80
C GLU A 65 -15.87 -27.72 12.41
N ASP A 66 -15.72 -27.46 13.70
CA ASP A 66 -16.67 -26.68 14.51
C ASP A 66 -16.08 -25.39 15.08
N PHE A 67 -14.75 -25.30 15.11
CA PHE A 67 -14.03 -24.20 15.72
C PHE A 67 -12.89 -23.71 14.84
N PHE A 68 -12.71 -22.40 14.75
CA PHE A 68 -11.42 -21.84 14.37
C PHE A 68 -10.44 -22.04 15.52
N THR A 69 -9.30 -22.67 15.25
CA THR A 69 -8.29 -23.06 16.24
C THR A 69 -7.03 -22.20 16.11
N SER A 70 -6.45 -21.80 17.23
CA SER A 70 -5.08 -21.27 17.23
C SER A 70 -4.05 -22.41 17.24
N ARG A 71 -2.78 -22.09 16.96
CA ARG A 71 -1.68 -23.01 17.27
C ARG A 71 -1.68 -23.33 18.77
N PRO A 72 -1.59 -24.61 19.16
CA PRO A 72 -1.52 -24.98 20.56
C PRO A 72 -0.17 -24.57 21.16
N SER A 73 -0.22 -23.92 22.33
CA SER A 73 0.95 -23.70 23.18
C SER A 73 1.10 -24.87 24.15
N PHE A 74 2.30 -25.42 24.24
CA PHE A 74 2.62 -26.54 25.14
C PHE A 74 3.61 -26.10 26.21
N VAL A 75 3.34 -26.45 27.47
CA VAL A 75 4.23 -26.23 28.61
C VAL A 75 4.36 -27.54 29.39
N SER A 76 5.59 -27.96 29.66
CA SER A 76 5.90 -29.06 30.58
C SER A 76 6.71 -28.52 31.75
N SER A 77 6.26 -28.80 32.97
CA SER A 77 6.95 -28.45 34.22
C SER A 77 7.29 -29.70 35.01
N VAL A 78 8.47 -29.72 35.65
CA VAL A 78 8.92 -30.79 36.53
C VAL A 78 9.11 -30.19 37.91
N ASN A 79 8.47 -30.78 38.92
CA ASN A 79 8.61 -30.37 40.30
C ASN A 79 9.21 -31.52 41.12
N ILE A 80 10.14 -31.21 42.01
CA ILE A 80 10.84 -32.20 42.85
C ILE A 80 10.71 -31.76 44.29
N ILE A 81 9.91 -32.49 45.08
CA ILE A 81 9.68 -32.23 46.50
C ILE A 81 10.01 -33.51 47.28
N ASN A 82 10.86 -33.43 48.30
CA ASN A 82 11.27 -34.58 49.13
C ASN A 82 11.70 -35.82 48.32
N ASN A 83 12.49 -35.61 47.26
CA ASN A 83 12.94 -36.65 46.35
C ASN A 83 11.83 -37.36 45.54
N GLN A 84 10.58 -36.87 45.60
CA GLN A 84 9.49 -37.28 44.73
C GLN A 84 9.39 -36.31 43.55
N ARG A 85 9.53 -36.86 42.34
CA ARG A 85 9.41 -36.12 41.07
C ARG A 85 7.95 -36.16 40.62
N SER A 86 7.34 -35.00 40.41
CA SER A 86 6.09 -34.84 39.67
C SER A 86 6.34 -34.09 38.37
N GLN A 87 5.56 -34.38 37.33
CA GLN A 87 5.63 -33.71 36.04
C GLN A 87 4.23 -33.32 35.61
N ARG A 88 4.09 -32.14 35.00
CA ARG A 88 2.82 -31.62 34.50
C ARG A 88 3.00 -31.15 33.08
N SER A 89 2.19 -31.69 32.18
CA SER A 89 2.13 -31.33 30.77
C SER A 89 0.82 -30.61 30.49
N GLU A 90 0.88 -29.44 29.86
CA GLU A 90 -0.26 -28.57 29.64
C GLU A 90 -0.30 -28.06 28.19
N TRP A 91 -1.43 -28.26 27.53
CA TRP A 91 -1.74 -27.68 26.22
C TRP A 91 -2.78 -26.61 26.40
N THR A 92 -2.56 -25.47 25.77
CA THR A 92 -3.50 -24.35 25.72
C THR A 92 -3.70 -23.94 24.27
N LEU A 93 -4.95 -23.76 23.84
CA LEU A 93 -5.28 -23.18 22.55
C LEU A 93 -6.52 -22.28 22.65
N SER A 94 -6.60 -21.30 21.76
CA SER A 94 -7.76 -20.44 21.59
C SER A 94 -8.69 -21.03 20.54
N LEU A 95 -9.98 -21.03 20.84
CA LEU A 95 -11.07 -21.52 19.99
C LEU A 95 -12.07 -20.41 19.74
N ALA A 96 -12.66 -20.37 18.54
CA ALA A 96 -13.84 -19.56 18.25
C ALA A 96 -14.85 -20.40 17.47
N ALA A 97 -16.09 -20.47 17.95
CA ALA A 97 -17.13 -21.27 17.32
C ALA A 97 -17.52 -20.70 15.95
N ASN A 98 -17.50 -21.54 14.92
CA ASN A 98 -17.80 -21.12 13.54
C ASN A 98 -19.31 -21.19 13.19
N ARG A 99 -20.12 -21.88 13.99
CA ARG A 99 -21.56 -22.10 13.77
C ARG A 99 -22.36 -22.02 15.08
N LEU A 100 -23.67 -21.76 14.96
CA LEU A 100 -24.60 -21.65 16.08
C LEU A 100 -25.03 -23.03 16.60
N GLY A 101 -25.49 -23.09 17.85
CA GLY A 101 -26.05 -24.31 18.46
C GLY A 101 -25.19 -24.88 19.57
N VAL A 102 -25.33 -26.18 19.84
CA VAL A 102 -24.53 -26.87 20.86
C VAL A 102 -23.43 -27.67 20.17
N LEU A 103 -22.19 -27.22 20.33
CA LEU A 103 -21.00 -27.85 19.76
C LEU A 103 -20.32 -28.71 20.82
N THR A 104 -19.60 -29.75 20.40
CA THR A 104 -18.92 -30.66 21.33
C THR A 104 -17.42 -30.65 21.06
N ILE A 105 -16.64 -30.28 22.06
CA ILE A 105 -15.21 -30.56 22.11
C ILE A 105 -15.07 -32.05 22.45
N PRO A 106 -14.49 -32.87 21.57
CA PRO A 106 -14.41 -34.31 21.75
C PRO A 106 -13.53 -34.67 22.95
N SER A 107 -13.64 -35.93 23.38
CA SER A 107 -12.70 -36.53 24.33
C SER A 107 -11.33 -36.67 23.68
N PHE A 108 -10.28 -36.26 24.38
CA PHE A 108 -8.90 -36.47 23.96
C PHE A 108 -8.30 -37.65 24.72
N GLU A 109 -7.40 -38.39 24.09
CA GLU A 109 -6.71 -39.52 24.69
C GLU A 109 -5.21 -39.26 24.83
N LEU A 110 -4.64 -39.61 25.98
CA LEU A 110 -3.21 -39.54 26.24
C LEU A 110 -2.81 -40.71 27.14
N ASN A 111 -1.88 -41.56 26.67
CA ASN A 111 -1.35 -42.70 27.42
C ASN A 111 -2.46 -43.61 28.03
N GLY A 112 -3.56 -43.82 27.29
CA GLY A 112 -4.70 -44.63 27.72
C GLY A 112 -5.67 -43.94 28.69
N GLN A 113 -5.44 -42.68 29.04
CA GLN A 113 -6.38 -41.84 29.78
C GLN A 113 -7.17 -40.94 28.83
N ARG A 114 -8.42 -40.61 29.20
CA ARG A 114 -9.30 -39.79 28.38
C ARG A 114 -9.86 -38.61 29.14
N THR A 115 -9.99 -37.46 28.47
CA THR A 115 -10.74 -36.32 29.00
C THR A 115 -12.23 -36.53 28.81
N ASP A 116 -13.06 -35.89 29.63
CA ASP A 116 -14.50 -35.79 29.32
C ASP A 116 -14.73 -34.86 28.11
N PRO A 117 -15.71 -35.16 27.24
CA PRO A 117 -16.13 -34.23 26.20
C PRO A 117 -16.80 -32.99 26.82
N ILE A 118 -16.63 -31.83 26.19
CA ILE A 118 -17.16 -30.55 26.70
C ILE A 118 -18.17 -30.00 25.71
N SER A 119 -19.43 -29.82 26.15
CA SER A 119 -20.44 -29.12 25.37
C SER A 119 -20.30 -27.60 25.48
N ILE A 120 -20.31 -26.92 24.33
CA ILE A 120 -20.24 -25.47 24.18
C ILE A 120 -21.56 -24.98 23.60
N GLN A 121 -22.28 -24.14 24.34
CA GLN A 121 -23.49 -23.49 23.86
C GLN A 121 -23.12 -22.20 23.13
N VAL A 122 -23.45 -22.12 21.83
CA VAL A 122 -23.14 -21.02 20.94
C VAL A 122 -24.42 -20.28 20.55
N SER A 123 -24.51 -19.00 20.90
CA SER A 123 -25.64 -18.13 20.57
C SER A 123 -25.24 -17.03 19.57
N VAL A 124 -26.25 -16.35 19.03
CA VAL A 124 -26.06 -15.12 18.23
C VAL A 124 -25.61 -13.98 19.14
N ASP A 125 -24.77 -13.09 18.62
CA ASP A 125 -24.41 -11.83 19.27
C ASP A 125 -25.30 -10.70 18.75
N GLU A 126 -26.38 -10.38 19.47
CA GLU A 126 -27.31 -9.31 19.07
C GLU A 126 -26.71 -7.90 19.22
N GLN A 127 -25.57 -7.76 19.89
CA GLN A 127 -24.91 -6.47 20.15
C GLN A 127 -23.68 -6.23 19.25
N ALA A 128 -23.29 -7.21 18.43
CA ALA A 128 -22.21 -7.02 17.47
C ALA A 128 -22.63 -6.00 16.40
N PRO A 129 -21.74 -5.06 16.02
CA PRO A 129 -22.00 -4.17 14.89
C PRO A 129 -22.19 -4.99 13.62
N GLN A 130 -23.13 -4.56 12.79
CA GLN A 130 -23.33 -5.17 11.48
C GLN A 130 -22.17 -4.84 10.55
N MET A 131 -21.93 -5.69 9.55
CA MET A 131 -20.84 -5.48 8.58
C MET A 131 -20.93 -4.10 7.90
N ASP A 132 -22.12 -3.70 7.46
CA ASP A 132 -22.34 -2.41 6.78
C ASP A 132 -22.11 -1.19 7.69
N GLU A 133 -22.11 -1.37 9.01
CA GLU A 133 -21.73 -0.31 9.95
C GLU A 133 -20.20 -0.13 10.01
N LEU A 134 -19.45 -1.18 9.67
CA LEU A 134 -17.99 -1.23 9.72
C LEU A 134 -17.35 -0.94 8.36
N VAL A 135 -17.85 -1.56 7.30
CA VAL A 135 -17.31 -1.48 5.95
C VAL A 135 -18.44 -1.50 4.92
N GLN A 136 -18.40 -0.59 3.95
CA GLN A 136 -19.35 -0.52 2.84
C GLN A 136 -18.56 -0.42 1.53
N LEU A 137 -18.89 -1.27 0.57
CA LEU A 137 -18.38 -1.15 -0.80
C LEU A 137 -19.52 -0.72 -1.71
N GLN A 138 -19.27 0.31 -2.50
CA GLN A 138 -20.23 0.82 -3.47
C GLN A 138 -19.52 0.98 -4.82
N SER A 139 -20.17 0.56 -5.90
CA SER A 139 -19.68 0.82 -7.24
C SER A 139 -20.76 1.51 -8.08
N THR A 140 -20.30 2.25 -9.09
CA THR A 140 -21.16 2.91 -10.07
C THR A 140 -20.58 2.66 -11.45
N LEU A 141 -21.40 2.11 -12.34
CA LEU A 141 -21.05 1.88 -13.73
C LEU A 141 -21.58 3.03 -14.58
N SER A 142 -20.72 3.64 -15.39
CA SER A 142 -21.09 4.82 -16.18
C SER A 142 -22.09 4.48 -17.29
N ARG A 143 -21.95 3.30 -17.91
CA ARG A 143 -22.80 2.77 -18.99
C ARG A 143 -22.80 1.25 -18.98
N ASP A 144 -23.95 0.67 -19.25
CA ASP A 144 -24.20 -0.78 -19.36
C ASP A 144 -24.24 -1.28 -20.82
N THR A 145 -24.54 -0.40 -21.78
CA THR A 145 -24.65 -0.73 -23.20
C THR A 145 -23.48 -0.12 -24.00
N LEU A 146 -22.75 -0.97 -24.71
CA LEU A 146 -21.54 -0.66 -25.46
C LEU A 146 -21.59 -1.22 -26.89
N TYR A 147 -20.59 -0.85 -27.67
CA TYR A 147 -20.27 -1.48 -28.95
C TYR A 147 -18.86 -2.11 -28.90
N PRO A 148 -18.50 -3.03 -29.82
CA PRO A 148 -17.16 -3.57 -29.92
C PRO A 148 -16.13 -2.46 -29.96
N THR A 149 -15.06 -2.60 -29.19
CA THR A 149 -13.95 -1.65 -29.02
C THR A 149 -14.26 -0.41 -28.17
N GLU A 150 -15.52 -0.16 -27.79
CA GLU A 150 -15.91 0.93 -26.90
C GLU A 150 -15.57 0.59 -25.43
N SER A 151 -15.26 1.62 -24.63
CA SER A 151 -15.05 1.48 -23.18
C SER A 151 -16.12 2.12 -22.31
N THR A 152 -16.31 1.59 -21.11
CA THR A 152 -17.05 2.20 -20.00
C THR A 152 -16.17 2.31 -18.75
N VAL A 153 -16.62 3.10 -17.76
CA VAL A 153 -15.91 3.31 -16.50
C VAL A 153 -16.72 2.78 -15.32
N LEU A 154 -16.09 1.93 -14.51
CA LEU A 154 -16.57 1.51 -13.19
C LEU A 154 -15.82 2.32 -12.13
N THR A 155 -16.57 3.10 -11.35
CA THR A 155 -16.04 3.84 -10.19
C THR A 155 -16.42 3.11 -8.92
N THR A 156 -15.42 2.76 -8.12
CA THR A 156 -15.58 1.96 -6.90
C THR A 156 -15.16 2.80 -5.69
N ARG A 157 -15.92 2.70 -4.60
CA ARG A 157 -15.68 3.39 -3.33
C ARG A 157 -15.84 2.40 -2.18
N LEU A 158 -14.76 2.10 -1.50
CA LEU A 158 -14.75 1.37 -0.23
C LEU A 158 -14.70 2.36 0.93
N THR A 159 -15.71 2.31 1.78
CA THR A 159 -15.83 3.14 2.99
C THR A 159 -15.59 2.25 4.21
N ILE A 160 -14.52 2.50 4.94
CA ILE A 160 -14.16 1.78 6.17
C ILE A 160 -14.40 2.71 7.35
N LYS A 161 -15.48 2.47 8.11
CA LYS A 161 -15.82 3.19 9.36
C LYS A 161 -15.21 2.53 10.59
N ALA A 162 -14.71 1.30 10.45
CA ALA A 162 -14.04 0.58 11.51
C ALA A 162 -12.64 1.16 11.81
N ASP A 163 -12.21 1.06 13.08
CA ASP A 163 -10.83 1.35 13.47
C ASP A 163 -9.86 0.40 12.75
N ARG A 164 -9.03 0.99 11.89
CA ARG A 164 -8.07 0.27 11.04
C ARG A 164 -7.09 -0.59 11.82
N ARG A 165 -6.75 -0.21 13.05
CA ARG A 165 -5.79 -0.97 13.88
C ARG A 165 -6.36 -2.32 14.34
N ARG A 166 -7.67 -2.49 14.23
CA ARG A 166 -8.41 -3.70 14.61
C ARG A 166 -8.81 -4.55 13.41
N LEU A 167 -8.52 -4.08 12.20
CA LEU A 167 -8.69 -4.85 10.97
C LEU A 167 -7.51 -5.82 10.81
N GLN A 168 -7.82 -7.04 10.43
CA GLN A 168 -6.84 -8.09 10.19
C GLN A 168 -7.12 -8.76 8.84
N ASN A 169 -6.06 -9.25 8.20
CA ASN A 169 -6.13 -10.04 6.96
C ASN A 169 -6.95 -9.38 5.84
N THR A 170 -6.83 -8.06 5.70
CA THR A 170 -7.60 -7.30 4.71
C THR A 170 -7.07 -7.51 3.30
N HIS A 171 -7.95 -7.83 2.36
CA HIS A 171 -7.65 -7.96 0.94
C HIS A 171 -8.81 -7.44 0.09
N ILE A 172 -8.49 -6.83 -1.05
CA ILE A 172 -9.46 -6.39 -2.05
C ILE A 172 -9.22 -7.19 -3.32
N THR A 173 -10.18 -8.03 -3.68
CA THR A 173 -10.20 -8.68 -4.98
C THR A 173 -10.67 -7.66 -6.03
N PRO A 174 -9.93 -7.47 -7.13
CA PRO A 174 -10.31 -6.54 -8.20
C PRO A 174 -11.61 -6.98 -8.91
N PRO A 175 -12.27 -6.07 -9.65
CA PRO A 175 -13.44 -6.44 -10.43
C PRO A 175 -13.06 -7.42 -11.56
N SER A 176 -14.02 -8.21 -12.01
CA SER A 176 -13.81 -9.20 -13.07
C SER A 176 -14.99 -9.26 -14.04
N VAL A 177 -14.67 -9.46 -15.32
CA VAL A 177 -15.64 -9.70 -16.40
C VAL A 177 -14.97 -10.58 -17.45
N ASP A 178 -15.64 -11.65 -17.85
CA ASP A 178 -15.14 -12.54 -18.90
C ASP A 178 -15.36 -11.90 -20.28
N GLY A 179 -14.41 -12.02 -21.20
CA GLY A 179 -14.55 -11.55 -22.59
C GLY A 179 -14.44 -10.03 -22.82
N MET A 180 -14.07 -9.27 -21.80
CA MET A 180 -13.68 -7.86 -21.89
C MET A 180 -12.28 -7.64 -21.31
N THR A 181 -11.64 -6.51 -21.63
CA THR A 181 -10.40 -6.11 -20.96
C THR A 181 -10.70 -5.12 -19.84
N ILE A 182 -9.97 -5.22 -18.73
CA ILE A 182 -10.08 -4.32 -17.58
C ILE A 182 -8.72 -3.66 -17.35
N GLY A 183 -8.70 -2.33 -17.26
CA GLY A 183 -7.52 -1.55 -16.90
C GLY A 183 -7.82 -0.56 -15.78
N GLN A 184 -6.86 -0.30 -14.90
CA GLN A 184 -6.98 0.74 -13.87
C GLN A 184 -6.82 2.14 -14.48
N ILE A 185 -7.64 3.09 -14.03
CA ILE A 185 -7.52 4.50 -14.40
C ILE A 185 -6.95 5.26 -13.21
N GLY A 186 -5.78 5.86 -13.39
CA GLY A 186 -5.08 6.61 -12.35
C GLY A 186 -4.61 5.76 -11.17
N GLU A 187 -4.13 6.45 -10.14
CA GLU A 187 -3.73 5.84 -8.87
C GLU A 187 -4.92 5.73 -7.92
N THR A 188 -4.94 4.70 -7.07
CA THR A 188 -5.93 4.56 -6.00
C THR A 188 -5.89 5.75 -5.06
N GLN A 189 -7.03 6.41 -4.88
CA GLN A 189 -7.17 7.53 -3.95
C GLN A 189 -7.55 6.99 -2.58
N GLN A 190 -6.78 7.35 -1.55
CA GLN A 190 -7.06 6.97 -0.18
C GLN A 190 -6.97 8.17 0.76
N TYR A 191 -8.05 8.46 1.48
CA TYR A 191 -8.10 9.58 2.40
C TYR A 191 -9.04 9.32 3.59
N GLN A 192 -8.88 10.09 4.67
CA GLN A 192 -9.76 10.06 5.84
C GLN A 192 -10.79 11.18 5.77
N THR A 193 -12.00 10.92 6.21
CA THR A 193 -13.10 11.88 6.29
C THR A 193 -14.01 11.57 7.48
N VAL A 194 -15.03 12.38 7.72
CA VAL A 194 -16.03 12.16 8.77
C VAL A 194 -17.41 12.03 8.14
N ILE A 195 -18.07 10.88 8.35
CA ILE A 195 -19.42 10.59 7.84
C ILE A 195 -20.35 10.48 9.04
N ALA A 196 -21.35 11.36 9.12
CA ALA A 196 -22.30 11.40 10.24
C ALA A 196 -21.64 11.41 11.63
N GLY A 197 -20.50 12.09 11.76
CA GLY A 197 -19.73 12.17 13.01
C GLY A 197 -18.76 11.01 13.27
N ILE A 198 -18.68 10.02 12.38
CA ILE A 198 -17.79 8.86 12.48
C ILE A 198 -16.60 9.04 11.52
N GLU A 199 -15.37 8.90 12.01
CA GLU A 199 -14.17 8.87 11.17
C GLU A 199 -14.23 7.66 10.22
N ALA A 200 -14.04 7.90 8.93
CA ALA A 200 -14.04 6.88 7.90
C ALA A 200 -12.82 7.04 7.00
N THR A 201 -12.24 5.90 6.60
CA THR A 201 -11.26 5.84 5.53
C THR A 201 -11.97 5.51 4.23
N ILE A 202 -11.74 6.34 3.21
CA ILE A 202 -12.27 6.17 1.86
C ILE A 202 -11.15 5.66 0.97
N ILE A 203 -11.43 4.61 0.20
CA ILE A 203 -10.56 4.10 -0.86
C ILE A 203 -11.36 4.13 -2.16
N GLU A 204 -10.91 4.92 -3.14
CA GLU A 204 -11.54 5.06 -4.44
C GLU A 204 -10.62 4.58 -5.56
N GLN A 205 -11.20 3.81 -6.47
CA GLN A 205 -10.50 3.32 -7.66
C GLN A 205 -11.46 3.32 -8.86
N GLN A 206 -10.93 3.77 -10.01
CA GLN A 206 -11.63 3.70 -11.29
C GLN A 206 -11.03 2.61 -12.18
N TYR A 207 -11.89 1.95 -12.93
CA TYR A 207 -11.54 0.91 -13.88
C TYR A 207 -12.15 1.21 -15.25
N ARG A 208 -11.37 1.07 -16.31
CA ARG A 208 -11.80 1.06 -17.70
C ARG A 208 -12.13 -0.36 -18.10
N LEU A 209 -13.34 -0.59 -18.60
CA LEU A 209 -13.75 -1.85 -19.21
C LEU A 209 -13.90 -1.64 -20.71
N THR A 210 -13.20 -2.43 -21.52
CA THR A 210 -13.27 -2.32 -22.99
C THR A 210 -13.91 -3.56 -23.58
N ALA A 211 -14.99 -3.35 -24.34
CA ALA A 211 -15.67 -4.43 -25.04
C ALA A 211 -14.85 -4.93 -26.22
N ILE A 212 -14.81 -6.25 -26.42
CA ILE A 212 -14.06 -6.86 -27.54
C ILE A 212 -15.03 -7.33 -28.62
N GLN A 213 -16.07 -8.06 -28.24
CA GLN A 213 -17.05 -8.66 -29.15
C GLN A 213 -18.47 -8.34 -28.70
N ALA A 214 -19.42 -8.51 -29.63
CA ALA A 214 -20.84 -8.37 -29.33
C ALA A 214 -21.32 -9.56 -28.47
N GLY A 215 -22.20 -9.28 -27.52
CA GLY A 215 -22.70 -10.28 -26.58
C GLY A 215 -23.22 -9.67 -25.28
N GLU A 216 -23.68 -10.54 -24.39
CA GLU A 216 -24.04 -10.18 -23.01
C GLU A 216 -22.93 -10.63 -22.06
N TYR A 217 -22.65 -9.78 -21.08
CA TYR A 217 -21.53 -9.94 -20.17
C TYR A 217 -21.96 -9.60 -18.75
N HIS A 218 -21.29 -10.24 -17.78
CA HIS A 218 -21.54 -10.01 -16.37
C HIS A 218 -20.28 -9.49 -15.70
N LEU A 219 -20.35 -8.25 -15.22
CA LEU A 219 -19.29 -7.62 -14.45
C LEU A 219 -19.53 -7.85 -12.97
N VAL A 220 -18.62 -8.59 -12.34
CA VAL A 220 -18.57 -8.74 -10.89
C VAL A 220 -17.71 -7.60 -10.34
N GLU A 221 -18.29 -6.81 -9.44
CA GLU A 221 -17.59 -5.70 -8.81
C GLU A 221 -16.49 -6.18 -7.84
N PRO A 222 -15.61 -5.28 -7.34
CA PRO A 222 -14.59 -5.68 -6.39
C PRO A 222 -15.19 -6.35 -5.14
N ARG A 223 -14.35 -7.07 -4.41
CA ARG A 223 -14.74 -7.68 -3.13
C ARG A 223 -13.75 -7.32 -2.05
N PHE A 224 -14.22 -6.78 -0.93
CA PHE A 224 -13.42 -6.60 0.28
C PHE A 224 -13.59 -7.80 1.21
N GLN A 225 -12.47 -8.36 1.66
CA GLN A 225 -12.40 -9.45 2.62
C GLN A 225 -11.46 -9.09 3.77
N GLY A 226 -11.79 -9.49 4.98
CA GLY A 226 -10.96 -9.33 6.16
C GLY A 226 -11.71 -9.71 7.43
N SER A 227 -11.19 -9.29 8.58
CA SER A 227 -11.88 -9.43 9.85
C SER A 227 -11.65 -8.22 10.75
N TYR A 228 -12.62 -7.94 11.62
CA TYR A 228 -12.55 -6.91 12.64
C TYR A 228 -12.53 -7.54 14.02
N LEU A 229 -11.51 -7.24 14.81
CA LEU A 229 -11.36 -7.75 16.16
C LEU A 229 -12.10 -6.84 17.15
N LEU A 230 -13.21 -7.28 17.74
CA LEU A 230 -13.98 -6.57 18.77
C LEU A 230 -13.59 -7.06 20.19
N GLY A 231 -13.63 -6.19 21.21
CA GLY A 231 -13.22 -6.54 22.58
C GLY A 231 -11.70 -6.52 22.84
N ASN A 232 -11.26 -7.03 23.99
CA ASN A 232 -9.85 -7.06 24.42
C ASN A 232 -9.31 -8.50 24.36
N THR A 233 -8.13 -8.70 23.76
CA THR A 233 -7.50 -10.02 23.63
C THR A 233 -6.87 -10.53 24.92
N LEU A 234 -6.50 -9.63 25.83
CA LEU A 234 -5.70 -9.95 27.02
C LEU A 234 -6.43 -10.80 28.08
N HIS A 235 -7.77 -10.77 28.13
CA HIS A 235 -8.56 -11.44 29.17
C HIS A 235 -9.52 -12.52 28.62
N GLY A 236 -9.40 -12.88 27.34
CA GLY A 236 -10.39 -13.70 26.64
C GLY A 236 -11.68 -12.93 26.35
N GLY A 237 -12.47 -13.40 25.37
CA GLY A 237 -13.71 -12.74 24.95
C GLY A 237 -13.54 -11.67 23.87
N ALA A 238 -12.39 -11.63 23.19
CA ALA A 238 -12.30 -10.95 21.91
C ALA A 238 -13.20 -11.66 20.89
N ARG A 239 -13.91 -10.90 20.07
CA ARG A 239 -14.85 -11.41 19.06
C ARG A 239 -14.30 -11.07 17.69
N ILE A 240 -14.34 -12.03 16.78
CA ILE A 240 -13.87 -11.83 15.41
C ILE A 240 -15.10 -11.61 14.53
N ILE A 241 -15.24 -10.42 13.98
CA ILE A 241 -16.32 -10.11 13.04
C ILE A 241 -15.77 -10.29 11.63
N PRO A 242 -16.20 -11.31 10.87
CA PRO A 242 -15.78 -11.46 9.48
C PRO A 242 -16.33 -10.28 8.66
N LEU A 243 -15.46 -9.65 7.87
CA LEU A 243 -15.82 -8.60 6.95
C LEU A 243 -15.70 -9.17 5.54
N ASN A 244 -16.83 -9.33 4.87
CA ASN A 244 -16.88 -9.90 3.54
C ASN A 244 -18.01 -9.26 2.76
N THR A 245 -17.69 -8.23 1.98
CA THR A 245 -18.70 -7.54 1.17
C THR A 245 -19.24 -8.48 0.11
N GLU A 246 -20.55 -8.51 -0.06
CA GLU A 246 -21.18 -9.24 -1.16
C GLU A 246 -21.04 -8.40 -2.44
N PRO A 247 -20.33 -8.89 -3.48
CA PRO A 247 -20.14 -8.12 -4.69
C PRO A 247 -21.42 -8.09 -5.53
N ASN A 248 -21.84 -6.90 -5.95
CA ASN A 248 -22.88 -6.75 -6.96
C ASN A 248 -22.38 -7.23 -8.33
N THR A 249 -23.32 -7.73 -9.13
CA THR A 249 -23.09 -8.08 -10.53
C THR A 249 -23.86 -7.12 -11.43
N TYR A 250 -23.16 -6.50 -12.37
CA TYR A 250 -23.73 -5.61 -13.38
C TYR A 250 -23.87 -6.37 -14.71
N SER A 251 -25.02 -6.22 -15.37
CA SER A 251 -25.21 -6.75 -16.72
C SER A 251 -24.73 -5.72 -17.74
N LEU A 252 -23.89 -6.16 -18.66
CA LEU A 252 -23.31 -5.37 -19.76
C LEU A 252 -23.79 -5.97 -21.08
N VAL A 253 -24.26 -5.11 -21.99
CA VAL A 253 -24.69 -5.52 -23.34
C VAL A 253 -23.77 -4.86 -24.36
N VAL A 254 -23.17 -5.67 -25.23
CA VAL A 254 -22.39 -5.19 -26.36
C VAL A 254 -23.17 -5.45 -27.64
N GLU A 255 -23.70 -4.38 -28.23
CA GLU A 255 -24.44 -4.43 -29.49
C GLU A 255 -23.47 -4.61 -30.67
N PRO A 256 -23.81 -5.40 -31.71
CA PRO A 256 -22.95 -5.55 -32.87
C PRO A 256 -22.79 -4.24 -33.63
N GLN A 257 -21.66 -4.11 -34.34
CA GLN A 257 -21.49 -3.06 -35.34
C GLN A 257 -22.62 -3.14 -36.38
N PRO A 258 -23.36 -2.05 -36.66
CA PRO A 258 -24.38 -2.01 -37.69
C PRO A 258 -23.82 -2.39 -39.06
N SER A 259 -24.51 -3.27 -39.79
CA SER A 259 -24.05 -3.81 -41.07
C SER A 259 -24.00 -2.78 -42.21
N ASP A 260 -24.73 -1.67 -42.06
CA ASP A 260 -24.81 -0.56 -43.00
C ASP A 260 -23.75 0.52 -42.77
N TYR A 261 -23.01 0.47 -41.66
CA TYR A 261 -21.99 1.45 -41.34
C TYR A 261 -20.80 1.40 -42.31
N GLN A 262 -20.34 2.58 -42.76
CA GLN A 262 -19.22 2.74 -43.69
C GLN A 262 -18.12 3.60 -43.06
N GLY A 263 -16.86 3.26 -43.33
CA GLY A 263 -15.69 3.98 -42.84
C GLY A 263 -15.06 3.36 -41.59
N ALA A 264 -14.17 4.11 -40.94
CA ALA A 264 -13.49 3.65 -39.73
C ALA A 264 -14.50 3.46 -38.58
N TRP A 265 -14.44 2.31 -37.91
CA TRP A 265 -15.30 2.03 -36.77
C TRP A 265 -14.81 2.77 -35.53
N LEU A 266 -15.56 3.81 -35.14
CA LEU A 266 -15.23 4.69 -34.02
C LEU A 266 -16.48 4.87 -33.14
N PRO A 267 -16.85 3.86 -32.33
CA PRO A 267 -17.98 3.97 -31.42
C PRO A 267 -17.60 4.82 -30.21
N THR A 268 -18.23 5.98 -30.08
CA THR A 268 -17.97 6.87 -28.95
C THR A 268 -19.21 7.65 -28.58
N SER A 269 -19.31 8.09 -27.33
CA SER A 269 -20.40 8.94 -26.88
C SER A 269 -20.23 10.41 -27.26
N GLN A 270 -18.99 10.83 -27.55
CA GLN A 270 -18.65 12.20 -27.91
C GLN A 270 -17.33 12.25 -28.67
N LEU A 271 -17.34 12.95 -29.81
CA LEU A 271 -16.17 13.27 -30.61
C LEU A 271 -16.16 14.75 -30.96
N THR A 272 -15.08 15.43 -30.59
CA THR A 272 -14.86 16.85 -30.91
C THR A 272 -13.65 16.95 -31.85
N LEU A 273 -13.85 17.58 -33.01
CA LEU A 273 -12.79 17.87 -33.96
C LEU A 273 -12.68 19.39 -34.09
N THR A 274 -11.52 19.95 -33.79
CA THR A 274 -11.24 21.38 -33.93
C THR A 274 -9.98 21.58 -34.75
N ASP A 275 -9.97 22.67 -35.52
CA ASP A 275 -8.86 23.06 -36.38
C ASP A 275 -8.57 24.54 -36.14
N HIS A 276 -7.32 24.84 -35.80
CA HIS A 276 -6.89 26.19 -35.47
C HIS A 276 -5.74 26.62 -36.36
N TRP A 277 -5.91 27.76 -36.99
CA TRP A 277 -4.96 28.34 -37.93
C TRP A 277 -4.25 29.53 -37.30
N THR A 278 -2.93 29.60 -37.42
CA THR A 278 -2.13 30.74 -36.98
C THR A 278 -1.15 31.17 -38.05
N ASN A 279 -0.88 32.48 -38.13
CA ASN A 279 0.11 33.02 -39.07
C ASN A 279 1.55 32.88 -38.53
N SER A 280 2.52 33.40 -39.28
CA SER A 280 3.94 33.32 -38.93
C SER A 280 4.30 34.06 -37.62
N GLN A 281 3.48 35.02 -37.18
CA GLN A 281 3.62 35.72 -35.90
C GLN A 281 2.85 35.05 -34.75
N GLY A 282 2.18 33.91 -35.01
CA GLY A 282 1.38 33.19 -34.02
C GLY A 282 0.01 33.81 -33.74
N ALA A 283 -0.46 34.77 -34.55
CA ALA A 283 -1.79 35.35 -34.43
C ALA A 283 -2.84 34.40 -35.05
N PRO A 284 -4.01 34.23 -34.41
CA PRO A 284 -5.07 33.35 -34.91
C PRO A 284 -5.68 33.89 -36.20
N ILE A 285 -5.95 32.99 -37.16
CA ILE A 285 -6.62 33.28 -38.43
C ILE A 285 -8.08 32.80 -38.28
N THR A 286 -9.03 33.73 -38.32
CA THR A 286 -10.46 33.45 -38.18
C THR A 286 -11.23 33.60 -39.50
N ASP A 287 -10.63 34.25 -40.49
CA ASP A 287 -11.26 34.49 -41.79
C ASP A 287 -11.30 33.20 -42.62
N SER A 288 -12.34 33.04 -43.43
CA SER A 288 -12.45 31.89 -44.35
C SER A 288 -11.48 31.97 -45.53
N VAL A 289 -11.01 33.19 -45.85
CA VAL A 289 -9.99 33.46 -46.86
C VAL A 289 -8.87 34.27 -46.20
N TYR A 290 -7.65 33.75 -46.24
CA TYR A 290 -6.48 34.43 -45.65
C TYR A 290 -5.51 34.89 -46.73
N HIS A 291 -5.06 36.15 -46.64
CA HIS A 291 -4.15 36.76 -47.59
C HIS A 291 -2.72 36.71 -47.06
N LEU A 292 -1.79 36.21 -47.88
CA LEU A 292 -0.37 36.07 -47.53
C LEU A 292 0.52 36.12 -48.78
N GLU A 293 1.83 36.21 -48.61
CA GLU A 293 2.79 36.18 -49.71
C GLU A 293 3.41 34.78 -49.89
N VAL A 294 3.98 34.52 -51.06
CA VAL A 294 4.76 33.30 -51.31
C VAL A 294 5.92 33.21 -50.31
N GLY A 295 6.05 32.05 -49.65
CA GLY A 295 7.06 31.83 -48.62
C GLY A 295 6.62 32.15 -47.19
N ASP A 296 5.48 32.82 -47.00
CA ASP A 296 4.91 32.99 -45.66
C ASP A 296 4.48 31.64 -45.08
N ALA A 297 4.91 31.36 -43.85
CA ALA A 297 4.52 30.16 -43.14
C ALA A 297 3.21 30.39 -42.37
N LEU A 298 2.33 29.40 -42.41
CA LEU A 298 1.16 29.31 -41.54
C LEU A 298 1.14 27.97 -40.83
N THR A 299 0.58 27.95 -39.63
CA THR A 299 0.52 26.75 -38.79
C THR A 299 -0.93 26.31 -38.63
N ARG A 300 -1.16 25.01 -38.85
CA ARG A 300 -2.43 24.30 -38.64
C ARG A 300 -2.29 23.38 -37.43
N ASP A 301 -3.05 23.66 -36.38
CA ASP A 301 -3.12 22.85 -35.17
C ASP A 301 -4.47 22.13 -35.12
N ILE A 302 -4.46 20.83 -35.45
CA ILE A 302 -5.65 19.97 -35.48
C ILE A 302 -5.75 19.23 -34.15
N THR A 303 -6.91 19.29 -33.51
CA THR A 303 -7.17 18.58 -32.25
C THR A 303 -8.41 17.70 -32.39
N LEU A 304 -8.25 16.41 -32.08
CA LEU A 304 -9.32 15.41 -32.04
C LEU A 304 -9.44 14.88 -30.62
N GLN A 305 -10.58 15.12 -29.98
CA GLN A 305 -10.89 14.59 -28.66
C GLN A 305 -11.98 13.54 -28.76
N VAL A 306 -11.74 12.35 -28.22
CA VAL A 306 -12.66 11.21 -28.29
C VAL A 306 -12.90 10.62 -26.90
N ALA A 307 -14.17 10.38 -26.56
CA ALA A 307 -14.53 9.76 -25.30
C ALA A 307 -14.40 8.23 -25.38
N GLY A 308 -13.76 7.61 -24.39
CA GLY A 308 -13.80 6.16 -24.19
C GLY A 308 -13.01 5.29 -25.18
N LEU A 309 -12.24 5.87 -26.10
CA LEU A 309 -11.36 5.14 -27.03
C LEU A 309 -9.88 5.36 -26.68
N SER A 310 -9.03 4.36 -26.91
CA SER A 310 -7.57 4.46 -26.75
C SER A 310 -6.91 5.09 -27.98
N ALA A 311 -5.64 5.50 -27.84
CA ALA A 311 -4.89 6.14 -28.92
C ALA A 311 -4.74 5.24 -30.15
N GLU A 312 -4.59 3.93 -29.95
CA GLU A 312 -4.41 2.93 -31.01
C GLU A 312 -5.64 2.73 -31.88
N GLN A 313 -6.82 3.13 -31.38
CA GLN A 313 -8.09 3.03 -32.09
C GLN A 313 -8.37 4.26 -32.96
N LEU A 314 -7.63 5.35 -32.78
CA LEU A 314 -7.86 6.59 -33.52
C LEU A 314 -7.34 6.46 -34.96
N PRO A 315 -8.07 7.02 -35.95
CA PRO A 315 -7.66 6.94 -37.35
C PRO A 315 -6.44 7.84 -37.60
N THR A 316 -5.59 7.44 -38.53
CA THR A 316 -4.55 8.33 -39.07
C THR A 316 -5.20 9.37 -39.98
N LEU A 317 -4.98 10.66 -39.72
CA LEU A 317 -5.49 11.75 -40.55
C LEU A 317 -4.61 11.93 -41.78
N ALA A 318 -4.96 11.27 -42.88
CA ALA A 318 -4.28 11.44 -44.17
C ALA A 318 -4.86 12.63 -44.94
N LEU A 319 -4.19 13.78 -44.88
CA LEU A 319 -4.60 15.02 -45.57
C LEU A 319 -3.86 15.17 -46.90
N SER A 320 -4.60 15.36 -47.99
CA SER A 320 -4.03 15.57 -49.32
C SER A 320 -3.98 17.07 -49.62
N TYR A 321 -2.78 17.58 -49.88
CA TYR A 321 -2.51 18.98 -50.18
C TYR A 321 -2.10 19.15 -51.65
N PRO A 322 -2.38 20.31 -52.28
CA PRO A 322 -1.93 20.59 -53.64
C PRO A 322 -0.41 20.79 -53.72
N ASP A 323 0.21 20.50 -54.87
CA ASP A 323 1.66 20.66 -55.08
C ASP A 323 2.18 22.11 -54.92
N SER A 324 1.26 23.08 -54.88
CA SER A 324 1.55 24.50 -54.63
C SER A 324 1.94 24.79 -53.18
N ILE A 325 1.84 23.83 -52.25
CA ILE A 325 2.18 24.04 -50.83
C ILE A 325 3.19 23.02 -50.32
N SER A 326 4.16 23.49 -49.53
CA SER A 326 5.04 22.60 -48.74
C SER A 326 4.35 22.30 -47.43
N VAL A 327 4.36 21.03 -47.02
CA VAL A 327 3.78 20.59 -45.75
C VAL A 327 4.86 19.99 -44.89
N TYR A 328 5.02 20.53 -43.68
CA TYR A 328 5.89 19.97 -42.65
C TYR A 328 5.03 19.55 -41.49
N GLU A 329 4.78 18.25 -41.37
CA GLU A 329 3.94 17.68 -40.31
C GLU A 329 4.77 17.09 -39.17
N GLN A 330 4.31 17.28 -37.95
CA GLN A 330 4.82 16.58 -36.78
C GLN A 330 4.05 15.28 -36.57
N LYS A 331 4.67 14.31 -35.90
CA LYS A 331 3.96 13.09 -35.50
C LYS A 331 2.80 13.45 -34.56
N PRO A 332 1.61 12.82 -34.70
CA PRO A 332 0.52 13.02 -33.76
C PRO A 332 0.95 12.76 -32.32
N GLN A 333 0.54 13.65 -31.42
CA GLN A 333 0.73 13.51 -29.97
C GLN A 333 -0.58 13.06 -29.33
N PHE A 334 -0.51 12.09 -28.41
CA PHE A 334 -1.67 11.53 -27.73
C PHE A 334 -1.56 11.73 -26.22
N THR A 335 -2.65 12.20 -25.61
CA THR A 335 -2.76 12.40 -24.17
C THR A 335 -4.08 11.84 -23.66
N THR A 336 -4.03 11.02 -22.61
CA THR A 336 -5.23 10.60 -21.87
C THR A 336 -5.55 11.67 -20.82
N LEU A 337 -6.75 12.23 -20.89
CA LEU A 337 -7.24 13.24 -19.95
C LEU A 337 -7.77 12.58 -18.66
N ASP A 338 -7.89 13.36 -17.58
CA ASP A 338 -8.35 12.87 -16.26
C ASP A 338 -9.73 12.22 -16.29
N ASN A 339 -10.60 12.67 -17.21
CA ASN A 339 -11.93 12.09 -17.43
C ASN A 339 -11.91 10.80 -18.26
N GLY A 340 -10.72 10.29 -18.61
CA GLY A 340 -10.55 9.09 -19.41
C GLY A 340 -10.75 9.28 -20.92
N ASN A 341 -10.90 10.51 -21.41
CA ASN A 341 -10.94 10.80 -22.85
C ASN A 341 -9.52 10.83 -23.45
N THR A 342 -9.41 10.50 -24.73
CA THR A 342 -8.15 10.59 -25.48
C THR A 342 -8.14 11.85 -26.33
N LEU A 343 -7.06 12.61 -26.23
CA LEU A 343 -6.78 13.80 -27.01
C LEU A 343 -5.65 13.48 -28.00
N MET A 344 -5.90 13.69 -29.29
CA MET A 344 -4.89 13.65 -30.35
C MET A 344 -4.63 15.06 -30.86
N GLN A 345 -3.38 15.47 -30.94
CA GLN A 345 -2.93 16.74 -31.52
C GLN A 345 -2.01 16.49 -32.70
N LEU A 346 -2.33 17.10 -33.85
CA LEU A 346 -1.52 17.06 -35.07
C LEU A 346 -1.20 18.49 -35.50
N LYS A 347 0.10 18.80 -35.55
CA LYS A 347 0.62 20.12 -35.92
C LYS A 347 1.29 20.09 -37.29
N GLN A 348 0.88 20.99 -38.18
CA GLN A 348 1.43 21.12 -39.53
C GLN A 348 1.84 22.57 -39.79
N VAL A 349 3.01 22.75 -40.41
CA VAL A 349 3.46 24.05 -40.93
C VAL A 349 3.35 24.01 -42.45
N LEU A 350 2.57 24.92 -43.01
CA LEU A 350 2.30 25.01 -44.43
C LEU A 350 2.97 26.25 -45.03
N ILE A 351 3.65 26.09 -46.17
CA ILE A 351 4.36 27.18 -46.85
C ILE A 351 3.98 27.20 -48.33
N PRO A 352 3.22 28.20 -48.81
CA PRO A 352 2.91 28.36 -50.22
C PRO A 352 4.15 28.58 -51.06
N ARG A 353 4.23 27.88 -52.21
CA ARG A 353 5.33 27.97 -53.18
C ARG A 353 4.97 28.75 -54.44
N ARG A 354 3.67 29.00 -54.67
CA ARG A 354 3.16 29.67 -55.86
C ARG A 354 2.08 30.66 -55.45
N SER A 355 2.02 31.77 -56.16
CA SER A 355 0.95 32.77 -56.03
C SER A 355 -0.35 32.26 -56.66
N GLY A 356 -1.48 32.79 -56.21
CA GLY A 356 -2.82 32.44 -56.64
C GLY A 356 -3.66 31.87 -55.49
N GLU A 357 -4.87 31.47 -55.84
CA GLU A 357 -5.81 30.88 -54.88
C GLU A 357 -5.42 29.42 -54.58
N ILE A 358 -5.24 29.09 -53.30
CA ILE A 358 -4.90 27.74 -52.83
C ILE A 358 -5.95 27.29 -51.82
N GLN A 359 -6.65 26.19 -52.13
CA GLN A 359 -7.59 25.58 -51.21
C GLN A 359 -6.90 24.56 -50.30
N LEU A 360 -6.97 24.76 -48.99
CA LEU A 360 -6.54 23.76 -48.00
C LEU A 360 -7.69 22.81 -47.68
N PRO A 361 -7.42 21.50 -47.50
CA PRO A 361 -8.45 20.48 -47.37
C PRO A 361 -9.20 20.57 -46.03
N ASP A 362 -10.51 20.29 -46.10
CA ASP A 362 -11.35 19.98 -44.96
C ASP A 362 -10.93 18.66 -44.30
N ILE A 363 -11.33 18.47 -43.04
CA ILE A 363 -11.16 17.23 -42.29
C ILE A 363 -12.55 16.68 -41.97
N ASN A 364 -12.81 15.46 -42.40
CA ASN A 364 -14.08 14.77 -42.23
C ASN A 364 -13.85 13.45 -41.50
N ILE A 365 -14.47 13.27 -40.33
CA ILE A 365 -14.38 12.03 -39.55
C ILE A 365 -15.78 11.47 -39.39
N HIS A 366 -16.02 10.32 -40.00
CA HIS A 366 -17.21 9.51 -39.75
C HIS A 366 -17.01 8.70 -38.47
N TRP A 367 -18.00 8.71 -37.58
CA TRP A 367 -17.96 7.98 -36.32
C TRP A 367 -19.35 7.51 -35.93
N TRP A 368 -19.43 6.51 -35.06
CA TRP A 368 -20.69 6.00 -34.56
C TRP A 368 -20.99 6.62 -33.20
N ASN A 369 -22.05 7.41 -33.10
CA ASN A 369 -22.48 7.96 -31.82
C ASN A 369 -23.21 6.89 -31.02
N SER A 370 -22.52 6.34 -30.02
CA SER A 370 -23.04 5.26 -29.19
C SER A 370 -24.12 5.70 -28.20
N ARG A 371 -24.36 7.02 -28.04
CA ARG A 371 -25.46 7.57 -27.24
C ARG A 371 -26.74 7.67 -28.06
N THR A 372 -26.64 8.17 -29.30
CA THR A 372 -27.81 8.32 -30.20
C THR A 372 -28.04 7.11 -31.08
N LYS A 373 -27.11 6.14 -31.08
CA LYS A 373 -27.10 4.93 -31.93
C LYS A 373 -27.20 5.27 -33.42
N GLN A 374 -26.43 6.25 -33.87
CA GLN A 374 -26.45 6.74 -35.25
C GLN A 374 -25.04 7.09 -35.75
N ALA A 375 -24.82 6.93 -37.05
CA ALA A 375 -23.62 7.43 -37.71
C ALA A 375 -23.63 8.96 -37.72
N GLN A 376 -22.51 9.57 -37.38
CA GLN A 376 -22.31 11.02 -37.38
C GLN A 376 -21.04 11.39 -38.14
N LEU A 377 -21.02 12.64 -38.62
CA LEU A 377 -19.88 13.24 -39.31
C LEU A 377 -19.44 14.47 -38.51
N SER A 378 -18.18 14.45 -38.04
CA SER A 378 -17.52 15.63 -37.51
C SER A 378 -16.64 16.24 -38.59
N GLN A 379 -16.88 17.51 -38.91
CA GLN A 379 -16.17 18.24 -39.94
C GLN A 379 -15.45 19.45 -39.34
N ALA A 380 -14.17 19.61 -39.69
CA ALA A 380 -13.44 20.85 -39.56
C ALA A 380 -13.13 21.40 -40.95
N LYS A 381 -13.52 22.65 -41.20
CA LYS A 381 -13.33 23.29 -42.50
C LYS A 381 -11.85 23.64 -42.70
N GLY A 382 -11.39 23.42 -43.92
CA GLY A 382 -10.12 23.94 -44.39
C GLY A 382 -10.17 25.46 -44.58
N LEU A 383 -9.07 26.01 -45.08
CA LEU A 383 -8.85 27.43 -45.26
C LEU A 383 -8.53 27.73 -46.72
N SER A 384 -9.13 28.76 -47.28
CA SER A 384 -8.77 29.27 -48.61
C SER A 384 -7.66 30.32 -48.45
N LEU A 385 -6.61 30.23 -49.24
CA LEU A 385 -5.51 31.17 -49.24
C LEU A 385 -5.53 32.00 -50.52
N ASP A 386 -5.40 33.33 -50.39
CA ASP A 386 -5.08 34.21 -51.50
C ASP A 386 -3.60 34.60 -51.40
N VAL A 387 -2.77 33.96 -52.24
CA VAL A 387 -1.32 34.08 -52.16
C VAL A 387 -0.82 35.08 -53.19
N SER A 388 -0.32 36.22 -52.73
CA SER A 388 0.31 37.23 -53.59
C SER A 388 1.75 36.85 -53.94
N ALA A 389 2.18 37.20 -55.15
CA ALA A 389 3.58 37.02 -55.55
C ALA A 389 4.46 37.99 -54.76
N THR A 390 5.49 37.47 -54.09
CA THR A 390 6.55 38.31 -53.52
C THR A 390 7.26 39.03 -54.67
N GLN A 391 7.33 40.36 -54.61
CA GLN A 391 8.05 41.13 -55.62
C GLN A 391 9.52 40.66 -55.64
N PRO A 392 10.11 40.38 -56.81
CA PRO A 392 11.55 40.19 -56.87
C PRO A 392 12.17 41.49 -56.36
N ILE A 393 12.90 41.42 -55.25
CA ILE A 393 13.77 42.51 -54.84
C ILE A 393 14.66 42.78 -56.06
N ASN A 394 14.53 44.00 -56.61
CA ASN A 394 15.27 44.45 -57.77
C ASN A 394 16.72 43.98 -57.66
N SER A 395 17.11 43.24 -58.69
CA SER A 395 18.47 42.81 -58.99
C SER A 395 19.46 43.96 -58.80
N ILE A 396 20.18 43.93 -57.68
CA ILE A 396 21.48 44.59 -57.58
C ILE A 396 22.43 43.72 -58.40
N SER A 397 22.76 44.20 -59.60
CA SER A 397 23.79 43.62 -60.44
C SER A 397 25.12 43.62 -59.68
N PRO A 398 25.80 42.47 -59.48
CA PRO A 398 27.14 42.48 -58.93
C PRO A 398 28.09 43.00 -60.00
N SER A 399 28.53 44.26 -59.88
CA SER A 399 29.77 44.70 -60.49
C SER A 399 30.91 43.94 -59.82
N VAL A 400 31.65 43.16 -60.61
CA VAL A 400 32.78 42.34 -60.17
C VAL A 400 34.00 43.24 -59.90
N PRO A 401 34.54 43.32 -58.67
CA PRO A 401 35.96 43.51 -58.48
C PRO A 401 36.61 42.13 -58.50
N ASN A 402 37.48 41.92 -59.47
CA ASN A 402 38.24 40.70 -59.64
C ASN A 402 39.25 40.57 -58.48
N HIS A 403 38.83 39.92 -57.40
CA HIS A 403 39.73 39.37 -56.38
C HIS A 403 39.35 37.92 -56.15
N THR A 404 40.11 37.03 -56.79
CA THR A 404 40.13 35.61 -56.50
C THR A 404 40.65 35.40 -55.07
N THR A 405 39.74 35.32 -54.11
CA THR A 405 40.04 34.66 -52.84
C THR A 405 38.86 33.78 -52.49
N ALA A 406 39.12 32.48 -52.47
CA ALA A 406 38.17 31.47 -52.03
C ALA A 406 37.59 31.87 -50.66
N VAL A 407 36.26 31.99 -50.59
CA VAL A 407 35.58 32.08 -49.30
C VAL A 407 35.53 30.65 -48.74
N SER A 408 36.63 30.25 -48.10
CA SER A 408 36.59 29.17 -47.12
C SER A 408 35.59 29.59 -46.06
N ALA A 409 34.74 28.65 -45.62
CA ALA A 409 33.87 28.83 -44.47
C ALA A 409 34.66 29.52 -43.36
N GLN A 410 34.28 30.76 -43.03
CA GLN A 410 34.78 31.39 -41.83
C GLN A 410 34.01 30.75 -40.67
N THR A 411 34.53 29.61 -40.22
CA THR A 411 34.32 29.18 -38.84
C THR A 411 34.75 30.37 -37.99
N ILE A 412 33.81 31.00 -37.29
CA ILE A 412 34.12 31.96 -36.24
C ILE A 412 34.84 31.14 -35.17
N VAL A 413 36.16 31.01 -35.31
CA VAL A 413 37.01 30.56 -34.23
C VAL A 413 37.04 31.74 -33.28
N VAL A 414 36.13 31.71 -32.30
CA VAL A 414 36.18 32.60 -31.13
C VAL A 414 37.54 32.36 -30.48
N LYS A 415 38.51 33.21 -30.84
CA LYS A 415 39.92 33.09 -30.43
C LYS A 415 40.17 33.60 -29.02
N GLU A 416 39.15 34.15 -28.39
CA GLU A 416 39.19 34.58 -27.00
C GLU A 416 37.98 33.99 -26.29
N ALA A 417 38.23 32.95 -25.49
CA ALA A 417 37.18 32.28 -24.72
C ALA A 417 36.57 33.17 -23.59
N GLY A 418 36.89 34.47 -23.55
CA GLY A 418 36.40 35.41 -22.56
C GLY A 418 36.68 34.95 -21.13
N LEU A 419 35.75 35.24 -20.22
CA LEU A 419 35.86 34.82 -18.81
C LEU A 419 35.36 33.39 -18.55
N TRP A 420 34.66 32.78 -19.52
CA TRP A 420 34.06 31.46 -19.37
C TRP A 420 35.05 30.32 -19.05
N PRO A 421 36.26 30.20 -19.65
CA PRO A 421 37.19 29.14 -19.30
C PRO A 421 37.75 29.32 -17.88
N TYR A 422 37.88 30.56 -17.40
CA TYR A 422 38.28 30.83 -16.02
C TYR A 422 37.15 30.49 -15.04
N LEU A 423 35.90 30.78 -15.39
CA LEU A 423 34.71 30.37 -14.63
C LEU A 423 34.55 28.85 -14.60
N ALA A 424 34.77 28.18 -15.72
CA ALA A 424 34.78 26.72 -15.83
C ALA A 424 35.94 26.11 -15.03
N ALA A 425 37.12 26.71 -15.04
CA ALA A 425 38.27 26.29 -14.22
C ALA A 425 38.02 26.50 -12.72
N LEU A 426 37.36 27.59 -12.33
CA LEU A 426 36.94 27.84 -10.95
C LEU A 426 35.92 26.81 -10.51
N LEU A 427 34.92 26.51 -11.35
CA LEU A 427 33.93 25.49 -11.04
C LEU A 427 34.58 24.10 -10.95
N ALA A 428 35.48 23.75 -11.87
CA ALA A 428 36.19 22.48 -11.89
C ALA A 428 37.11 22.33 -10.66
N THR A 429 37.80 23.40 -10.24
CA THR A 429 38.59 23.39 -9.00
C THR A 429 37.68 23.26 -7.78
N PHE A 430 36.50 23.90 -7.77
CA PHE A 430 35.52 23.72 -6.71
C PHE A 430 35.03 22.27 -6.66
N TRP A 431 34.72 21.66 -7.80
CA TRP A 431 34.35 20.24 -7.92
C TRP A 431 35.46 19.30 -7.43
N LEU A 432 36.72 19.58 -7.75
CA LEU A 432 37.88 18.82 -7.26
C LEU A 432 38.12 19.02 -5.76
N VAL A 433 37.87 20.21 -5.23
CA VAL A 433 37.94 20.48 -3.78
C VAL A 433 36.80 19.77 -3.06
N THR A 434 35.57 19.79 -3.58
CA THR A 434 34.46 19.02 -3.02
C THR A 434 34.69 17.53 -3.15
N LEU A 435 35.26 17.03 -4.25
CA LEU A 435 35.63 15.63 -4.40
C LEU A 435 36.78 15.26 -3.45
N GLY A 436 37.76 16.14 -3.26
CA GLY A 436 38.87 15.95 -2.32
C GLY A 436 38.43 16.02 -0.85
N LEU A 437 37.48 16.90 -0.53
CA LEU A 437 36.83 16.97 0.79
C LEU A 437 35.94 15.75 1.01
N TYR A 438 35.13 15.37 0.02
CA TYR A 438 34.35 14.14 0.04
C TYR A 438 35.27 12.94 0.22
N TRP A 439 36.38 12.85 -0.50
CA TRP A 439 37.32 11.73 -0.37
C TRP A 439 38.14 11.78 0.92
N ARG A 440 38.40 12.97 1.49
CA ARG A 440 38.98 13.11 2.84
C ARG A 440 37.98 12.73 3.94
N LEU A 441 36.70 13.10 3.79
CA LEU A 441 35.63 12.71 4.70
C LEU A 441 35.34 11.23 4.58
N TYR A 442 35.24 10.72 3.35
CA TYR A 442 35.08 9.31 3.06
C TYR A 442 36.28 8.51 3.54
N ARG A 443 37.53 8.99 3.39
CA ARG A 443 38.73 8.37 4.01
C ARG A 443 38.77 8.50 5.53
N LYS A 444 38.21 9.56 6.13
CA LYS A 444 37.99 9.62 7.58
C LYS A 444 36.93 8.60 8.04
N HIS A 445 35.91 8.34 7.22
CA HIS A 445 34.88 7.34 7.49
C HIS A 445 35.29 5.90 7.10
N THR A 446 36.21 5.71 6.16
CA THR A 446 36.72 4.39 5.72
C THR A 446 38.06 4.00 6.33
N ARG A 447 38.73 4.90 7.06
CA ARG A 447 39.78 4.53 8.02
C ARG A 447 39.27 4.33 9.45
N LEU A 448 37.95 4.27 9.64
CA LEU A 448 37.32 3.83 10.90
C LEU A 448 36.64 2.47 10.80
N ASN A 449 36.77 1.77 9.67
CA ASN A 449 36.10 0.48 9.46
C ASN A 449 37.03 -0.70 9.17
N GLU A 450 38.33 -0.57 9.40
CA GLU A 450 39.23 -1.71 9.40
C GLU A 450 40.24 -1.60 10.54
N GLN A 451 39.99 -2.46 11.54
CA GLN A 451 40.69 -2.61 12.81
C GLN A 451 40.44 -1.53 13.88
N GLU A 452 39.30 -1.68 14.56
CA GLU A 452 39.32 -1.68 16.02
C GLU A 452 38.38 -2.77 16.55
N THR A 453 38.89 -4.00 16.64
CA THR A 453 38.69 -4.79 17.86
C THR A 453 39.45 -4.08 18.98
N THR A 454 39.02 -2.87 19.35
CA THR A 454 39.27 -2.37 20.69
C THR A 454 38.35 -3.20 21.56
N ASN A 455 39.00 -4.08 22.31
CA ASN A 455 38.59 -4.49 23.64
C ASN A 455 37.82 -3.33 24.31
N ILE A 456 36.48 -3.33 24.16
CA ILE A 456 35.61 -2.64 25.10
C ILE A 456 35.85 -3.42 26.38
N GLN A 457 36.80 -2.95 27.19
CA GLN A 457 36.64 -3.01 28.63
C GLN A 457 35.14 -2.76 28.89
N PRO A 458 34.40 -3.70 29.50
CA PRO A 458 32.97 -3.56 29.70
C PRO A 458 32.72 -2.39 30.64
N GLY A 459 32.70 -1.18 30.09
CA GLY A 459 32.26 -0.01 30.78
C GLY A 459 30.78 -0.18 30.96
N SER A 460 30.34 -0.17 32.22
CA SER A 460 28.93 -0.24 32.59
C SER A 460 28.09 0.69 31.71
N THR A 461 26.86 0.30 31.34
CA THR A 461 25.91 1.17 30.62
C THR A 461 25.74 2.54 31.28
N TRP A 462 25.96 2.60 32.60
CA TRP A 462 26.09 3.82 33.38
C TRP A 462 27.19 4.79 32.89
N GLN A 463 28.41 4.31 32.60
CA GLN A 463 29.51 5.15 32.09
C GLN A 463 29.24 5.67 30.68
N GLN A 464 28.57 4.86 29.84
CA GLN A 464 28.18 5.28 28.49
C GLN A 464 27.14 6.41 28.55
N LEU A 465 26.18 6.33 29.49
CA LEU A 465 25.20 7.37 29.74
C LEU A 465 25.84 8.66 30.30
N GLN A 466 26.81 8.54 31.20
CA GLN A 466 27.55 9.69 31.72
C GLN A 466 28.31 10.44 30.61
N ASN A 467 28.96 9.71 29.69
CA ASN A 467 29.65 10.29 28.55
C ASN A 467 28.68 10.95 27.55
N ALA A 468 27.51 10.37 27.33
CA ALA A 468 26.50 10.98 26.46
C ALA A 468 25.93 12.28 27.07
N LEU A 469 25.76 12.33 28.40
CA LEU A 469 25.28 13.52 29.11
C LEU A 469 26.31 14.65 29.12
N THR A 470 27.62 14.36 29.04
CA THR A 470 28.67 15.39 28.95
C THR A 470 28.80 15.97 27.54
N THR A 471 28.53 15.18 26.50
CA THR A 471 28.58 15.66 25.10
C THR A 471 27.33 16.46 24.69
N GLN A 472 26.26 16.45 25.50
CA GLN A 472 24.98 17.14 25.25
C GLN A 472 24.33 16.81 23.89
N ASP A 473 24.72 15.69 23.27
CA ASP A 473 24.13 15.21 22.03
C ASP A 473 22.85 14.43 22.33
N ALA A 474 21.70 14.97 21.93
CA ALA A 474 20.39 14.37 22.19
C ALA A 474 20.25 12.96 21.61
N MET A 475 20.88 12.68 20.46
CA MET A 475 20.79 11.37 19.83
C MET A 475 21.60 10.33 20.61
N MET A 476 22.81 10.70 21.06
CA MET A 476 23.63 9.84 21.92
C MET A 476 22.99 9.62 23.29
N ILE A 477 22.37 10.66 23.87
CA ILE A 477 21.67 10.58 25.15
C ILE A 477 20.49 9.60 25.07
N ASN A 478 19.62 9.73 24.07
CA ASN A 478 18.47 8.84 23.90
C ASN A 478 18.89 7.37 23.77
N HIS A 479 19.91 7.12 22.97
CA HIS A 479 20.42 5.78 22.76
C HIS A 479 21.08 5.21 24.03
N ALA A 480 21.97 5.95 24.71
CA ALA A 480 22.60 5.49 25.94
C ALA A 480 21.60 5.31 27.10
N LEU A 481 20.59 6.19 27.18
CA LEU A 481 19.54 6.15 28.19
C LEU A 481 18.65 4.91 28.03
N SER A 482 18.26 4.58 26.79
CA SER A 482 17.44 3.40 26.51
C SER A 482 18.13 2.09 26.95
N ARG A 483 19.44 1.98 26.73
CA ARG A 483 20.23 0.82 27.19
C ARG A 483 20.31 0.74 28.71
N TRP A 484 20.62 1.86 29.37
CA TRP A 484 20.71 1.89 30.83
C TRP A 484 19.36 1.59 31.50
N LEU A 485 18.23 2.07 30.95
CA LEU A 485 16.89 1.77 31.45
C LEU A 485 16.53 0.27 31.33
N ASN A 486 17.03 -0.39 30.29
CA ASN A 486 16.80 -1.82 30.08
C ASN A 486 17.61 -2.70 31.04
N GLU A 487 18.80 -2.25 31.46
CA GLU A 487 19.67 -3.01 32.35
C GLU A 487 19.50 -2.67 33.85
N SER A 488 18.95 -1.50 34.16
CA SER A 488 18.82 -1.05 35.55
C SER A 488 17.55 -1.60 36.22
N PRO A 489 17.64 -2.09 37.47
CA PRO A 489 16.50 -2.57 38.24
C PRO A 489 15.68 -1.41 38.80
N LEU A 490 15.05 -0.64 37.91
CA LEU A 490 14.16 0.48 38.22
C LEU A 490 12.70 0.03 38.20
N THR A 491 11.88 0.60 39.10
CA THR A 491 10.42 0.39 39.08
C THR A 491 9.77 1.14 37.92
N ASP A 492 8.56 0.72 37.54
CA ASP A 492 7.84 1.36 36.42
C ASP A 492 7.60 2.86 36.66
N ALA A 493 7.34 3.25 37.91
CA ALA A 493 7.20 4.66 38.29
C ALA A 493 8.50 5.47 38.12
N GLU A 494 9.67 4.86 38.38
CA GLU A 494 10.98 5.50 38.18
C GLU A 494 11.30 5.64 36.69
N ARG A 495 10.93 4.65 35.87
CA ARG A 495 11.07 4.70 34.40
C ARG A 495 10.20 5.80 33.80
N GLU A 496 8.96 5.92 34.28
CA GLU A 496 8.03 6.98 33.85
C GLU A 496 8.56 8.38 34.22
N GLN A 497 9.12 8.55 35.41
CA GLN A 497 9.73 9.81 35.83
C GLN A 497 10.91 10.24 34.94
N VAL A 498 11.75 9.29 34.50
CA VAL A 498 12.85 9.54 33.56
C VAL A 498 12.31 9.92 32.19
N GLN A 499 11.28 9.24 31.69
CA GLN A 499 10.67 9.51 30.39
C GLN A 499 9.97 10.88 30.35
N GLN A 500 9.26 11.25 31.42
CA GLN A 500 8.63 12.58 31.54
C GLN A 500 9.67 13.69 31.52
N THR A 501 10.77 13.55 32.27
CA THR A 501 11.87 14.53 32.31
C THR A 501 12.53 14.70 30.94
N LEU A 502 12.71 13.59 30.20
CA LEU A 502 13.25 13.60 28.84
C LEU A 502 12.31 14.29 27.85
N ASN A 503 11.01 14.02 27.94
CA ASN A 503 10.01 14.63 27.06
C ASN A 503 9.94 16.15 27.27
N THR A 504 9.96 16.63 28.51
CA THR A 504 10.01 18.07 28.80
C THR A 504 11.30 18.74 28.26
N LEU A 505 12.43 18.03 28.28
CA LEU A 505 13.68 18.53 27.69
C LEU A 505 13.62 18.59 26.16
N HIS A 506 13.00 17.61 25.51
CA HIS A 506 12.78 17.65 24.06
C HIS A 506 11.81 18.75 23.67
N GLU A 507 10.70 18.94 24.39
CA GLU A 507 9.75 20.03 24.15
C GLU A 507 10.44 21.40 24.24
N ASN A 508 11.29 21.61 25.22
CA ASN A 508 12.07 22.86 25.33
C ASN A 508 13.08 23.03 24.19
N LYS A 509 13.73 21.96 23.73
CA LYS A 509 14.73 21.99 22.65
C LYS A 509 14.13 22.30 21.28
N PHE A 510 12.91 21.81 21.03
CA PHE A 510 12.23 21.94 19.73
C PHE A 510 11.13 23.00 19.73
N SER A 511 10.99 23.78 20.81
CA SER A 511 10.09 24.93 20.86
C SER A 511 10.63 26.12 20.04
N LEU A 512 9.71 26.96 19.55
CA LEU A 512 10.02 28.15 18.74
C LEU A 512 10.92 29.18 19.44
N ASN A 513 11.03 29.13 20.77
CA ASN A 513 11.96 29.90 21.58
C ASN A 513 13.05 28.98 22.13
N SER A 514 14.03 28.62 21.30
CA SER A 514 15.10 27.69 21.68
C SER A 514 15.94 28.24 22.83
N GLN A 515 15.61 27.87 24.07
CA GLN A 515 16.49 28.06 25.22
C GLN A 515 17.56 26.96 25.21
N THR A 516 18.76 27.27 25.71
CA THR A 516 19.82 26.28 25.93
C THR A 516 19.29 25.20 26.88
N CYS A 517 19.05 23.99 26.35
CA CYS A 517 18.60 22.87 27.14
C CYS A 517 19.72 22.37 28.05
N ASP A 518 19.60 22.66 29.34
CA ASP A 518 20.52 22.16 30.34
C ASP A 518 20.09 20.76 30.82
N TYR A 519 20.87 19.74 30.44
CA TYR A 519 20.67 18.36 30.85
C TYR A 519 21.06 18.09 32.33
N GLN A 520 21.42 19.10 33.11
CA GLN A 520 21.74 18.94 34.54
C GLN A 520 20.61 18.34 35.36
N ALA A 521 19.35 18.70 35.08
CA ALA A 521 18.20 18.14 35.79
C ALA A 521 18.07 16.63 35.55
N LEU A 522 18.21 16.20 34.29
CA LEU A 522 18.19 14.78 33.90
C LEU A 522 19.39 14.03 34.51
N ASN A 523 20.59 14.60 34.46
CA ASN A 523 21.79 14.00 35.04
C ASN A 523 21.65 13.79 36.57
N THR A 524 21.07 14.76 37.28
CA THR A 524 20.84 14.67 38.73
C THR A 524 19.84 13.57 39.07
N LEU A 525 18.73 13.50 38.32
CA LEU A 525 17.71 12.46 38.48
C LEU A 525 18.29 11.06 38.28
N ILE A 526 19.01 10.84 37.18
CA ILE A 526 19.57 9.53 36.83
C ILE A 526 20.66 9.12 37.84
N LYS A 527 21.52 10.04 38.31
CA LYS A 527 22.50 9.75 39.38
C LYS A 527 21.83 9.30 40.68
N ARG A 528 20.73 9.94 41.08
CA ARG A 528 19.97 9.56 42.26
C ARG A 528 19.38 8.16 42.12
N LEU A 529 18.71 7.89 40.99
CA LEU A 529 18.10 6.59 40.71
C LEU A 529 19.14 5.46 40.64
N GLN A 530 20.31 5.72 40.07
CA GLN A 530 21.42 4.76 40.06
C GLN A 530 21.89 4.42 41.49
N GLN A 531 22.01 5.42 42.38
CA GLN A 531 22.39 5.17 43.78
C GLN A 531 21.32 4.42 44.55
N GLU A 532 20.04 4.70 44.31
CA GLU A 532 18.91 4.00 44.93
C GLU A 532 18.81 2.55 44.44
N ALA A 533 19.05 2.30 43.15
CA ALA A 533 19.14 0.96 42.57
C ALA A 533 20.30 0.16 43.18
N LEU A 534 21.48 0.76 43.34
CA LEU A 534 22.64 0.12 43.99
C LEU A 534 22.39 -0.19 45.47
N LYS A 535 21.74 0.73 46.20
CA LYS A 535 21.33 0.50 47.61
C LYS A 535 20.31 -0.62 47.73
N ARG A 536 19.34 -0.70 46.81
CA ARG A 536 18.37 -1.79 46.73
C ARG A 536 19.07 -3.12 46.47
N ALA A 537 19.95 -3.18 45.47
CA ALA A 537 20.73 -4.36 45.13
C ALA A 537 21.57 -4.88 46.32
N ALA A 538 22.24 -3.98 47.05
CA ALA A 538 23.02 -4.32 48.24
C ALA A 538 22.15 -4.83 49.41
N LYS A 539 20.91 -4.35 49.55
CA LYS A 539 19.97 -4.77 50.59
C LYS A 539 19.37 -6.16 50.34
N THR A 540 19.31 -6.60 49.08
CA THR A 540 18.89 -7.95 48.68
C THR A 540 19.96 -9.04 48.90
N GLN A 541 21.22 -8.68 49.17
CA GLN A 541 22.34 -9.65 49.30
C GLN A 541 22.70 -10.08 50.74
N HIS A 542 21.93 -9.69 51.77
CA HIS A 542 22.04 -10.21 53.15
C HIS A 542 20.62 -10.33 53.75
N PRO A 543 20.18 -11.45 54.41
CA PRO A 543 20.96 -12.52 55.07
C PRO A 543 20.51 -13.96 54.73
N LEU A 544 21.43 -14.89 54.43
CA LEU A 544 21.18 -16.35 54.57
C LEU A 544 22.46 -17.19 54.79
N ALA A 545 23.62 -16.58 55.04
CA ALA A 545 24.84 -17.28 55.42
C ALA A 545 25.18 -17.01 56.90
N LYS A 546 24.38 -17.58 57.80
CA LYS A 546 24.77 -17.99 59.17
C LYS A 546 23.56 -18.63 59.84
N LEU A 547 23.43 -19.95 59.66
CA LEU A 547 23.11 -20.95 60.68
C LEU A 547 23.28 -22.34 60.08
#